data_AF-A0A4Q3TYG2-F1
#
_entry.id   AF-A0A4Q3TYG2-F1
#
_cell.length_a   1.000
_cell.length_b   1.000
_cell.length_c   1.000
_cell.angle_alpha   90.00
_cell.angle_beta   90.00
_cell.angle_gamma   90.00
#
_symmetry.space_group_name_H-M   'P 1'
#
loop_
_entity.id
_entity.type
_entity.pdbx_description
1 polymer ?
#
loop_
_entity_poly.entity_id
_entity_poly.type
_entity_poly.pdbx_seq_one_letter_code
_entity_poly.pdbx_strand_id
1 'polypeptide(L)'
;MTKLARSIFFATALMASLTAQAVPSVFTVSSNKHYWLKDGVPFIPIGHSRYDVWNPNDTANDGLSIAAYVQRMAQNGCNVIRVWAEQGDQNTTGDLWLEYPSGTYRATQATRLDELFNACDAAGVYVMICPWDTYNVKNLFSASAFNKANGGPCATAAEVITNPAARTMIKNKLQYMVNRWGSHKSLFLWTFNEIDILNTSSAAQVDFARDIGSFLKSIDPNHPFTVSFTGSGAGNPS
;
A
#
# COMPACT_ATOMS: atom_id res chain seq x y z
N MET A 1 13.53 -70.23 37.69
CA MET A 1 14.43 -69.09 37.46
C MET A 1 14.20 -68.57 36.05
N THR A 2 13.85 -67.30 35.95
CA THR A 2 13.00 -66.65 34.95
C THR A 2 13.79 -66.13 33.75
N LYS A 3 13.32 -66.37 32.52
CA LYS A 3 13.85 -65.73 31.29
C LYS A 3 13.26 -64.32 31.16
N LEU A 4 14.13 -63.31 31.08
CA LEU A 4 13.77 -61.91 30.89
C LEU A 4 13.76 -61.59 29.39
N ALA A 5 12.59 -61.32 28.82
CA ALA A 5 12.44 -60.82 27.45
C ALA A 5 12.72 -59.30 27.43
N ARG A 6 13.64 -58.85 26.55
CA ARG A 6 13.89 -57.44 26.28
C ARG A 6 12.98 -56.98 25.13
N SER A 7 11.98 -56.17 25.47
CA SER A 7 11.20 -55.43 24.47
C SER A 7 11.95 -54.17 24.08
N ILE A 8 12.23 -54.00 22.78
CA ILE A 8 12.78 -52.78 22.20
C ILE A 8 11.59 -51.92 21.77
N PHE A 9 11.40 -50.77 22.42
CA PHE A 9 10.45 -49.74 21.99
C PHE A 9 11.12 -48.85 20.95
N PHE A 10 10.59 -48.83 19.72
CA PHE A 10 10.87 -47.78 18.74
C PHE A 10 10.01 -46.56 19.11
N ALA A 11 10.64 -45.50 19.61
CA ALA A 11 9.99 -44.20 19.76
C ALA A 11 10.13 -43.43 18.45
N THR A 12 9.06 -43.39 17.65
CA THR A 12 8.98 -42.53 16.48
C THR A 12 8.80 -41.08 16.96
N ALA A 13 9.85 -40.27 16.87
CA ALA A 13 9.76 -38.84 17.15
C ALA A 13 9.04 -38.14 15.99
N LEU A 14 7.79 -37.75 16.22
CA LEU A 14 7.05 -36.87 15.32
C LEU A 14 7.61 -35.45 15.48
N MET A 15 8.51 -35.02 14.59
CA MET A 15 8.88 -33.61 14.51
C MET A 15 7.70 -32.83 13.93
N ALA A 16 6.92 -32.20 14.80
CA ALA A 16 6.02 -31.14 14.39
C ALA A 16 6.87 -29.94 13.97
N SER A 17 6.90 -29.64 12.67
CA SER A 17 7.44 -28.36 12.18
C SER A 17 6.50 -27.25 12.63
N LEU A 18 6.82 -26.60 13.74
CA LEU A 18 6.30 -25.29 14.07
C LEU A 18 6.84 -24.32 13.02
N THR A 19 6.04 -24.02 12.00
CA THR A 19 6.25 -22.81 11.21
C THR A 19 6.01 -21.65 12.16
N ALA A 20 7.09 -21.11 12.74
CA ALA A 20 7.02 -19.82 13.40
C ALA A 20 6.43 -18.83 12.39
N GLN A 21 5.25 -18.30 12.69
CA GLN A 21 4.67 -17.24 11.91
C GLN A 21 5.65 -16.08 11.97
N ALA A 22 6.33 -15.79 10.87
CA ALA A 22 7.33 -14.74 10.81
C ALA A 22 6.63 -13.45 11.24
N VAL A 23 7.14 -12.84 12.32
CA VAL A 23 6.64 -11.54 12.76
C VAL A 23 6.84 -10.58 11.58
N PRO A 24 5.80 -9.84 11.15
CA PRO A 24 5.94 -8.83 10.10
C PRO A 24 7.10 -7.90 10.46
N SER A 25 7.93 -7.56 9.47
CA SER A 25 9.03 -6.63 9.69
C SER A 25 8.47 -5.29 10.14
N VAL A 26 9.02 -4.74 11.22
CA VAL A 26 8.51 -3.50 11.81
C VAL A 26 9.35 -2.34 11.29
N PHE A 27 8.69 -1.43 10.56
CA PHE A 27 9.29 -0.18 10.11
C PHE A 27 8.99 0.95 11.09
N THR A 28 10.04 1.63 11.55
CA THR A 28 9.92 2.80 12.43
C THR A 28 10.82 3.92 11.98
N VAL A 29 10.60 5.12 12.50
CA VAL A 29 11.52 6.25 12.30
C VAL A 29 12.52 6.27 13.45
N SER A 30 13.79 6.52 13.17
CA SER A 30 14.84 6.71 14.16
C SER A 30 14.46 7.74 15.24
N SER A 31 15.08 7.65 16.42
CA SER A 31 14.80 8.59 17.53
C SER A 31 15.06 10.05 17.15
N ASN A 32 16.09 10.30 16.34
CA ASN A 32 16.44 11.62 15.80
C ASN A 32 15.68 12.00 14.53
N LYS A 33 14.74 11.18 14.05
CA LYS A 33 13.85 11.47 12.91
C LYS A 33 14.53 11.65 11.55
N HIS A 34 15.75 11.15 11.37
CA HIS A 34 16.51 11.33 10.12
C HIS A 34 16.48 10.13 9.17
N TYR A 35 16.17 8.92 9.65
CA TYR A 35 16.19 7.72 8.81
C TYR A 35 15.20 6.66 9.29
N TRP A 36 14.89 5.71 8.41
CA TRP A 36 14.03 4.57 8.72
C TRP A 36 14.81 3.47 9.42
N LEU A 37 14.13 2.74 10.29
CA LEU A 37 14.61 1.51 10.89
C LEU A 37 13.71 0.38 10.42
N LYS A 38 14.32 -0.75 10.06
CA LYS A 38 13.65 -2.03 9.91
C LYS A 38 14.13 -2.94 11.02
N ASP A 39 13.23 -3.37 11.89
CA ASP A 39 13.55 -4.24 13.04
C ASP A 39 14.70 -3.67 13.91
N GLY A 40 14.73 -2.35 14.08
CA GLY A 40 15.75 -1.64 14.87
C GLY A 40 17.07 -1.35 14.14
N VAL A 41 17.24 -1.79 12.89
CA VAL A 41 18.45 -1.56 12.09
C VAL A 41 18.19 -0.46 11.05
N PRO A 42 19.15 0.46 10.81
CA PRO A 42 19.02 1.46 9.74
C PRO A 42 18.61 0.86 8.40
N PHE A 43 17.56 1.42 7.81
CA PHE A 43 17.00 1.04 6.54
C PHE A 43 17.05 2.23 5.58
N ILE A 44 17.69 2.04 4.44
CA ILE A 44 17.77 3.03 3.37
C ILE A 44 16.86 2.54 2.22
N PRO A 45 15.74 3.23 1.95
CA PRO A 45 14.92 2.95 0.78
C PRO A 45 15.71 3.27 -0.50
N ILE A 46 15.90 2.27 -1.36
CA ILE A 46 16.52 2.39 -2.67
C ILE A 46 15.54 1.81 -3.69
N GLY A 47 15.08 2.64 -4.62
CA GLY A 47 14.15 2.19 -5.64
C GLY A 47 13.50 3.35 -6.38
N HIS A 48 12.35 3.08 -6.98
CA HIS A 48 11.69 4.02 -7.88
C HIS A 48 10.16 3.93 -7.79
N SER A 49 9.50 5.02 -8.21
CA SER A 49 8.06 5.01 -8.46
C SER A 49 7.78 4.27 -9.76
N ARG A 50 7.03 3.17 -9.66
CA ARG A 50 6.45 2.45 -10.81
C ARG A 50 4.99 2.24 -10.49
N TYR A 51 4.28 3.35 -10.65
CA TYR A 51 2.97 3.58 -10.08
C TYR A 51 1.90 2.55 -10.51
N ASP A 52 2.09 1.92 -11.66
CA ASP A 52 1.17 0.97 -12.30
C ASP A 52 1.88 -0.30 -12.79
N VAL A 53 2.94 -0.75 -12.11
CA VAL A 53 3.65 -2.01 -12.45
C VAL A 53 2.72 -3.23 -12.58
N TRP A 54 1.58 -3.19 -11.93
CA TRP A 54 0.53 -4.22 -11.93
C TRP A 54 -0.41 -4.14 -13.14
N ASN A 55 -0.32 -3.08 -13.95
CA ASN A 55 -1.14 -2.86 -15.13
C ASN A 55 -0.66 -3.76 -16.28
N PRO A 56 -1.49 -4.69 -16.78
CA PRO A 56 -1.07 -5.61 -17.84
C PRO A 56 -0.82 -4.91 -19.19
N ASN A 57 -1.30 -3.68 -19.35
CA ASN A 57 -1.12 -2.88 -20.56
C ASN A 57 0.07 -1.92 -20.46
N ASP A 58 0.75 -1.87 -19.31
CA ASP A 58 1.90 -0.99 -19.13
C ASP A 58 3.13 -1.55 -19.83
N THR A 59 3.56 -0.85 -20.89
CA THR A 59 4.74 -1.21 -21.68
C THR A 59 6.05 -0.75 -21.03
N ALA A 60 5.99 0.12 -20.02
CA ALA A 60 7.18 0.62 -19.32
C ALA A 60 7.78 -0.39 -18.33
N ASN A 61 7.20 -1.59 -18.20
CA ASN A 61 7.78 -2.72 -17.46
C ASN A 61 8.68 -3.62 -18.33
N ASP A 62 9.14 -3.14 -19.49
CA ASP A 62 9.96 -3.89 -20.45
C ASP A 62 9.30 -5.21 -20.94
N GLY A 63 7.97 -5.28 -20.90
CA GLY A 63 7.21 -6.52 -21.19
C GLY A 63 7.39 -7.63 -20.15
N LEU A 64 7.96 -7.33 -18.98
CA LEU A 64 8.11 -8.29 -17.90
C LEU A 64 6.79 -8.50 -17.17
N SER A 65 6.59 -9.71 -16.64
CA SER A 65 5.57 -9.94 -15.63
C SER A 65 5.90 -9.18 -14.34
N ILE A 66 4.90 -8.94 -13.49
CA ILE A 66 5.07 -8.28 -12.18
C ILE A 66 6.19 -8.95 -11.37
N ALA A 67 6.17 -10.30 -11.30
CA ALA A 67 7.18 -11.07 -10.58
C ALA A 67 8.59 -10.90 -11.17
N ALA A 68 8.71 -10.96 -12.49
CA ALA A 68 10.01 -10.79 -13.15
C ALA A 68 10.54 -9.35 -12.99
N TYR A 69 9.66 -8.34 -13.02
CA TYR A 69 10.03 -6.95 -12.78
C TYR A 69 10.56 -6.74 -11.36
N VAL A 70 9.83 -7.21 -10.34
CA VAL A 70 10.26 -7.13 -8.94
C VAL A 70 11.55 -7.90 -8.69
N GLN A 71 11.72 -9.07 -9.30
CA GLN A 71 12.96 -9.84 -9.21
C GLN A 71 14.13 -9.07 -9.82
N ARG A 72 13.93 -8.41 -10.97
CA ARG A 72 14.95 -7.58 -11.61
C ARG A 72 15.34 -6.39 -10.75
N MET A 73 14.38 -5.75 -10.08
CA MET A 73 14.66 -4.69 -9.10
C MET A 73 15.59 -5.19 -8.00
N ALA A 74 15.26 -6.31 -7.37
CA ALA A 74 16.06 -6.90 -6.29
C ALA A 74 17.48 -7.27 -6.75
N GLN A 75 17.61 -7.86 -7.94
CA GLN A 75 18.91 -8.22 -8.54
C GLN A 75 19.81 -7.00 -8.80
N ASN A 76 19.22 -5.81 -8.95
CA ASN A 76 19.93 -4.55 -9.19
C ASN A 76 20.03 -3.68 -7.91
N GLY A 77 19.78 -4.26 -6.73
CA GLY A 77 19.96 -3.59 -5.45
C GLY A 77 18.84 -2.64 -5.03
N CYS A 78 17.72 -2.60 -5.77
CA CYS A 78 16.53 -1.89 -5.32
C CYS A 78 15.80 -2.74 -4.27
N ASN A 79 15.38 -2.11 -3.18
CA ASN A 79 14.67 -2.75 -2.07
C ASN A 79 13.28 -2.15 -1.83
N VAL A 80 12.88 -1.08 -2.53
CA VAL A 80 11.55 -0.46 -2.37
C VAL A 80 10.93 -0.16 -3.74
N ILE A 81 9.62 -0.37 -3.87
CA ILE A 81 8.81 0.08 -5.00
C ILE A 81 7.67 0.96 -4.51
N ARG A 82 7.43 2.08 -5.19
CA ARG A 82 6.27 2.93 -4.92
C ARG A 82 5.21 2.76 -6.01
N VAL A 83 3.99 2.42 -5.59
CA VAL A 83 2.85 2.12 -6.46
C VAL A 83 1.59 2.91 -6.08
N TRP A 84 0.64 3.01 -7.01
CA TRP A 84 -0.74 3.38 -6.73
C TRP A 84 -1.60 2.13 -6.74
N ALA A 85 -2.65 2.10 -5.93
CA ALA A 85 -3.55 0.94 -5.87
C ALA A 85 -4.52 0.90 -7.07
N GLU A 86 -4.71 2.04 -7.73
CA GLU A 86 -5.57 2.16 -8.90
C GLU A 86 -5.12 3.29 -9.83
N GLN A 87 -5.55 3.19 -11.08
CA GLN A 87 -5.42 4.22 -12.13
C GLN A 87 -6.66 4.22 -13.03
N GLY A 88 -7.82 3.94 -12.44
CA GLY A 88 -9.04 3.74 -13.20
C GLY A 88 -9.53 4.98 -13.95
N ASP A 89 -9.16 6.17 -13.49
CA ASP A 89 -9.50 7.44 -14.13
C ASP A 89 -8.84 7.64 -15.51
N GLN A 90 -7.74 6.93 -15.78
CA GLN A 90 -7.08 6.92 -17.09
C GLN A 90 -7.63 5.88 -18.07
N ASN A 91 -8.59 5.03 -17.67
CA ASN A 91 -9.01 3.90 -18.48
C ASN A 91 -10.54 3.75 -18.61
N THR A 92 -11.00 3.65 -19.86
CA THR A 92 -12.41 3.54 -20.25
C THR A 92 -13.05 2.19 -19.91
N THR A 93 -12.29 1.10 -19.81
CA THR A 93 -12.82 -0.22 -19.39
C THR A 93 -13.09 -0.28 -17.88
N GLY A 94 -12.46 0.62 -17.13
CA GLY A 94 -12.50 0.70 -15.67
C GLY A 94 -11.82 -0.46 -14.95
N ASP A 95 -11.14 -1.38 -15.63
CA ASP A 95 -10.52 -2.55 -15.01
C ASP A 95 -9.29 -2.21 -14.14
N LEU A 96 -8.82 -0.96 -14.19
CA LEU A 96 -7.76 -0.41 -13.33
C LEU A 96 -8.29 0.33 -12.09
N TRP A 97 -9.61 0.34 -11.86
CA TRP A 97 -10.20 0.82 -10.60
C TRP A 97 -10.08 -0.25 -9.53
N LEU A 98 -9.58 0.12 -8.34
CA LEU A 98 -9.72 -0.75 -7.17
C LEU A 98 -11.14 -0.65 -6.62
N GLU A 99 -11.72 0.55 -6.61
CA GLU A 99 -13.07 0.83 -6.11
C GLU A 99 -13.82 1.75 -7.07
N TYR A 100 -14.88 1.25 -7.73
CA TYR A 100 -15.76 2.05 -8.58
C TYR A 100 -17.10 1.35 -8.91
N PRO A 101 -18.28 1.93 -8.58
CA PRO A 101 -18.46 3.13 -7.77
C PRO A 101 -18.00 2.89 -6.32
N SER A 102 -18.08 3.91 -5.47
CA SER A 102 -17.66 3.74 -4.08
C SER A 102 -18.41 2.62 -3.35
N GLY A 103 -17.70 1.89 -2.49
CA GLY A 103 -18.14 0.67 -1.82
C GLY A 103 -18.02 -0.59 -2.67
N THR A 104 -17.75 -0.48 -3.97
CA THR A 104 -17.69 -1.62 -4.89
C THR A 104 -16.25 -1.90 -5.31
N TYR A 105 -15.61 -2.85 -4.63
CA TYR A 105 -14.23 -3.24 -4.90
C TYR A 105 -14.12 -4.26 -6.03
N ARG A 106 -13.19 -4.02 -6.96
CA ARG A 106 -12.99 -4.88 -8.13
C ARG A 106 -11.95 -5.96 -7.85
N ALA A 107 -12.40 -7.22 -7.87
CA ALA A 107 -11.54 -8.37 -7.61
C ALA A 107 -10.34 -8.44 -8.56
N THR A 108 -10.54 -8.17 -9.86
CA THR A 108 -9.47 -8.21 -10.87
C THR A 108 -8.31 -7.28 -10.53
N GLN A 109 -8.60 -6.03 -10.15
CA GLN A 109 -7.56 -5.09 -9.77
C GLN A 109 -6.90 -5.48 -8.45
N ALA A 110 -7.70 -5.93 -7.48
CA ALA A 110 -7.18 -6.40 -6.20
C ALA A 110 -6.22 -7.60 -6.38
N THR A 111 -6.52 -8.54 -7.28
CA THR A 111 -5.65 -9.69 -7.59
C THR A 111 -4.30 -9.25 -8.16
N ARG A 112 -4.26 -8.22 -9.01
CA ARG A 112 -2.98 -7.72 -9.56
C ARG A 112 -2.08 -7.13 -8.47
N LEU A 113 -2.67 -6.49 -7.47
CA LEU A 113 -1.93 -6.04 -6.30
C LEU A 113 -1.51 -7.20 -5.39
N ASP A 114 -2.33 -8.25 -5.24
CA ASP A 114 -1.91 -9.47 -4.54
C ASP A 114 -0.68 -10.10 -5.21
N GLU A 115 -0.65 -10.16 -6.55
CA GLU A 115 0.50 -10.64 -7.32
C GLU A 115 1.76 -9.80 -7.06
N LEU A 116 1.61 -8.47 -7.00
CA LEU A 116 2.70 -7.56 -6.64
C LEU A 116 3.21 -7.81 -5.22
N PHE A 117 2.34 -7.85 -4.22
CA PHE A 117 2.74 -8.09 -2.83
C PHE A 117 3.38 -9.47 -2.65
N ASN A 118 2.86 -10.50 -3.31
CA ASN A 118 3.46 -11.84 -3.29
C ASN A 118 4.86 -11.85 -3.93
N ALA A 119 5.05 -11.16 -5.05
CA ALA A 119 6.36 -11.02 -5.69
C ALA A 119 7.36 -10.26 -4.79
N CYS A 120 6.91 -9.17 -4.17
CA CYS A 120 7.69 -8.36 -3.24
C CYS A 120 8.08 -9.15 -1.99
N ASP A 121 7.15 -9.92 -1.41
CA ASP A 121 7.40 -10.84 -0.30
C ASP A 121 8.47 -11.88 -0.66
N ALA A 122 8.43 -12.43 -1.88
CA ALA A 122 9.39 -13.43 -2.33
C ALA A 122 10.79 -12.83 -2.59
N ALA A 123 10.86 -11.61 -3.11
CA ALA A 123 12.11 -10.96 -3.51
C ALA A 123 12.78 -10.12 -2.41
N GLY A 124 12.08 -9.87 -1.28
CA GLY A 124 12.58 -8.97 -0.24
C GLY A 124 12.55 -7.49 -0.65
N VAL A 125 11.64 -7.12 -1.55
CA VAL A 125 11.35 -5.74 -1.95
C VAL A 125 10.14 -5.26 -1.17
N TYR A 126 10.14 -4.01 -0.70
CA TYR A 126 9.05 -3.45 0.09
C TYR A 126 8.20 -2.46 -0.71
N VAL A 127 6.91 -2.38 -0.38
CA VAL A 127 5.90 -1.62 -1.12
C VAL A 127 5.52 -0.36 -0.35
N MET A 128 5.66 0.79 -1.01
CA MET A 128 5.01 2.04 -0.64
C MET A 128 3.76 2.19 -1.50
N ILE A 129 2.57 2.26 -0.90
CA ILE A 129 1.32 2.26 -1.69
C ILE A 129 0.48 3.50 -1.42
N CYS A 130 0.02 4.13 -2.50
CA CYS A 130 -1.01 5.16 -2.46
C CYS A 130 -2.36 4.59 -2.88
N PRO A 131 -3.49 5.02 -2.30
CA PRO A 131 -4.80 4.57 -2.75
C PRO A 131 -5.11 4.96 -4.20
N TRP A 132 -4.62 6.10 -4.66
CA TRP A 132 -4.86 6.68 -6.00
C TRP A 132 -3.87 7.80 -6.30
N ASP A 133 -3.91 8.29 -7.54
CA ASP A 133 -3.18 9.46 -7.99
C ASP A 133 -3.98 10.75 -7.84
N THR A 134 -3.48 11.68 -7.03
CA THR A 134 -4.08 12.99 -6.83
C THR A 134 -4.08 13.86 -8.08
N TYR A 135 -3.07 13.70 -8.97
CA TYR A 135 -3.04 14.43 -10.23
C TYR A 135 -4.23 14.04 -11.12
N ASN A 136 -4.50 12.74 -11.26
CA ASN A 136 -5.66 12.32 -12.02
C ASN A 136 -6.99 12.62 -11.31
N VAL A 137 -7.07 12.52 -9.98
CA VAL A 137 -8.26 12.98 -9.24
C VAL A 137 -8.59 14.44 -9.55
N LYS A 138 -7.57 15.30 -9.72
CA LYS A 138 -7.75 16.69 -10.16
C LYS A 138 -8.16 16.79 -11.63
N ASN A 139 -7.35 16.24 -12.52
CA ASN A 139 -7.44 16.53 -13.95
C ASN A 139 -8.48 15.70 -14.69
N LEU A 140 -8.87 14.55 -14.12
CA LEU A 140 -9.87 13.62 -14.62
C LEU A 140 -11.03 13.47 -13.63
N PHE A 141 -11.34 14.53 -12.88
CA PHE A 141 -12.35 14.50 -11.81
C PHE A 141 -13.73 14.03 -12.27
N SER A 142 -14.12 14.28 -13.51
CA SER A 142 -15.39 13.78 -14.08
C SER A 142 -15.49 12.26 -14.11
N ALA A 143 -14.36 11.55 -14.16
CA ALA A 143 -14.29 10.09 -14.11
C ALA A 143 -14.08 9.54 -12.69
N SER A 144 -13.80 10.40 -11.70
CA SER A 144 -13.46 9.98 -10.34
C SER A 144 -14.66 9.35 -9.60
N ALA A 145 -14.40 8.30 -8.81
CA ALA A 145 -15.39 7.72 -7.88
C ALA A 145 -15.90 8.74 -6.84
N PHE A 146 -15.15 9.81 -6.58
CA PHE A 146 -15.57 10.88 -5.66
C PHE A 146 -16.58 11.84 -6.27
N ASN A 147 -16.69 11.89 -7.60
CA ASN A 147 -17.58 12.81 -8.28
C ASN A 147 -19.05 12.46 -8.01
N LYS A 148 -19.86 13.47 -7.71
CA LYS A 148 -21.31 13.32 -7.48
C LYS A 148 -22.06 12.69 -8.65
N ALA A 149 -21.63 12.93 -9.89
CA ALA A 149 -22.21 12.29 -11.07
C ALA A 149 -21.96 10.77 -11.11
N ASN A 150 -20.92 10.29 -10.43
CA ASN A 150 -20.52 8.88 -10.37
C ASN A 150 -20.95 8.19 -9.06
N GLY A 151 -21.82 8.83 -8.28
CA GLY A 151 -22.30 8.33 -6.99
C GLY A 151 -21.43 8.72 -5.79
N GLY A 152 -20.40 9.53 -6.00
CA GLY A 152 -19.61 10.13 -4.91
C GLY A 152 -20.27 11.36 -4.28
N PRO A 153 -19.63 12.00 -3.29
CA PRO A 153 -20.20 13.13 -2.57
C PRO A 153 -19.68 14.50 -3.06
N CYS A 154 -18.63 14.53 -3.88
CA CYS A 154 -17.90 15.74 -4.21
C CYS A 154 -18.43 16.39 -5.50
N ALA A 155 -18.66 17.70 -5.45
CA ALA A 155 -18.92 18.52 -6.64
C ALA A 155 -17.63 19.00 -7.31
N THR A 156 -16.51 19.04 -6.58
CA THR A 156 -15.20 19.49 -7.09
C THR A 156 -14.07 18.57 -6.60
N ALA A 157 -12.93 18.58 -7.29
CA ALA A 157 -11.76 17.78 -6.88
C ALA A 157 -11.20 18.21 -5.51
N ALA A 158 -11.25 19.50 -5.19
CA ALA A 158 -10.83 20.03 -3.88
C ALA A 158 -11.63 19.42 -2.72
N GLU A 159 -12.90 19.08 -2.96
CA GLU A 159 -13.77 18.46 -1.96
C GLU A 159 -13.36 17.03 -1.60
N VAL A 160 -12.55 16.35 -2.40
CA VAL A 160 -12.06 14.99 -2.08
C VAL A 160 -11.35 14.96 -0.72
N ILE A 161 -10.68 16.05 -0.34
CA ILE A 161 -9.98 16.15 0.95
C ILE A 161 -10.66 17.07 1.97
N THR A 162 -11.69 17.83 1.61
CA THR A 162 -12.42 18.71 2.57
C THR A 162 -13.80 18.18 2.95
N ASN A 163 -14.42 17.33 2.12
CA ASN A 163 -15.77 16.84 2.34
C ASN A 163 -15.78 15.67 3.35
N PRO A 164 -16.56 15.76 4.46
CA PRO A 164 -16.64 14.68 5.45
C PRO A 164 -17.19 13.35 4.89
N ALA A 165 -18.04 13.37 3.86
CA ALA A 165 -18.51 12.14 3.24
C ALA A 165 -17.42 11.48 2.38
N ALA A 166 -16.63 12.28 1.65
CA ALA A 166 -15.45 11.78 0.94
C ALA A 166 -14.43 11.20 1.92
N ARG A 167 -14.30 11.81 3.10
CA ARG A 167 -13.48 11.30 4.19
C ARG A 167 -13.84 9.88 4.57
N THR A 168 -15.12 9.62 4.79
CA THR A 168 -15.63 8.30 5.14
C THR A 168 -15.35 7.28 4.03
N MET A 169 -15.52 7.65 2.77
CA MET A 169 -15.18 6.78 1.64
C MET A 169 -13.69 6.44 1.61
N ILE A 170 -12.81 7.43 1.80
CA ILE A 170 -11.36 7.21 1.87
C ILE A 170 -11.01 6.25 3.01
N LYS A 171 -11.61 6.44 4.20
CA LYS A 171 -11.41 5.54 5.35
C LYS A 171 -11.88 4.12 5.05
N ASN A 172 -13.02 3.95 4.37
CA ASN A 172 -13.51 2.64 3.95
C ASN A 172 -12.55 1.97 2.95
N LYS A 173 -12.04 2.71 1.96
CA LYS A 173 -11.00 2.22 1.03
C LYS A 173 -9.76 1.76 1.79
N LEU A 174 -9.25 2.58 2.69
CA LEU A 174 -8.08 2.24 3.51
C LEU A 174 -8.33 1.00 4.39
N GLN A 175 -9.52 0.86 4.98
CA GLN A 175 -9.90 -0.34 5.72
C GLN A 175 -9.85 -1.59 4.85
N TYR A 176 -10.38 -1.52 3.62
CA TYR A 176 -10.29 -2.61 2.65
C TYR A 176 -8.82 -2.95 2.33
N MET A 177 -8.01 -1.93 2.04
CA MET A 177 -6.59 -2.10 1.71
C MET A 177 -5.80 -2.73 2.86
N VAL A 178 -6.02 -2.27 4.10
CA VAL A 178 -5.40 -2.85 5.31
C VAL A 178 -5.84 -4.28 5.52
N ASN A 179 -7.14 -4.57 5.40
CA ASN A 179 -7.66 -5.93 5.57
C ASN A 179 -7.08 -6.92 4.54
N ARG A 180 -6.78 -6.44 3.32
CA ARG A 180 -6.26 -7.28 2.25
C ARG A 180 -4.74 -7.40 2.27
N TRP A 181 -4.04 -6.29 2.47
CA TRP A 181 -2.60 -6.22 2.27
C TRP A 181 -1.78 -5.88 3.51
N GLY A 182 -2.42 -5.48 4.62
CA GLY A 182 -1.75 -5.08 5.85
C GLY A 182 -0.96 -6.20 6.53
N SER A 183 -1.14 -7.46 6.15
CA SER A 183 -0.37 -8.59 6.69
C SER A 183 0.86 -8.98 5.86
N HIS A 184 1.08 -8.38 4.68
CA HIS A 184 2.26 -8.68 3.88
C HIS A 184 3.52 -8.14 4.52
N LYS A 185 4.55 -8.99 4.66
CA LYS A 185 5.85 -8.59 5.22
C LYS A 185 6.58 -7.55 4.36
N SER A 186 6.22 -7.46 3.08
CA SER A 186 6.73 -6.47 2.14
C SER A 186 6.02 -5.12 2.25
N LEU A 187 4.94 -4.97 3.01
CA LEU A 187 4.34 -3.64 3.17
C LEU A 187 5.32 -2.73 3.95
N PHE A 188 5.79 -1.66 3.30
CA PHE A 188 6.65 -0.66 3.94
C PHE A 188 5.81 0.40 4.62
N LEU A 189 4.97 1.12 3.85
CA LEU A 189 4.17 2.22 4.37
C LEU A 189 2.96 2.55 3.49
N TRP A 190 1.96 3.15 4.13
CA TRP A 190 0.82 3.79 3.47
C TRP A 190 1.16 5.25 3.15
N THR A 191 0.77 5.75 1.99
CA THR A 191 0.98 7.17 1.65
C THR A 191 -0.12 7.77 0.80
N PHE A 192 -0.23 9.10 0.77
CA PHE A 192 -1.04 9.82 -0.22
C PHE A 192 -0.12 10.63 -1.13
N ASN A 193 -0.40 10.59 -2.43
CA ASN A 193 0.33 11.37 -3.42
C ASN A 193 -0.04 12.86 -3.29
N GLU A 194 0.94 13.75 -3.12
CA GLU A 194 0.88 15.18 -3.47
C GLU A 194 -0.46 15.86 -3.22
N ILE A 195 -0.93 15.85 -1.97
CA ILE A 195 -2.31 16.26 -1.63
C ILE A 195 -2.57 17.76 -1.89
N ASP A 196 -1.51 18.55 -2.00
CA ASP A 196 -1.54 19.97 -2.36
C ASP A 196 -1.99 20.21 -3.81
N ILE A 197 -1.90 19.20 -4.69
CA ILE A 197 -2.38 19.30 -6.07
C ILE A 197 -3.87 19.66 -6.14
N LEU A 198 -4.66 19.27 -5.13
CA LEU A 198 -6.09 19.59 -5.05
C LEU A 198 -6.40 21.05 -4.71
N ASN A 199 -5.37 21.91 -4.59
CA ASN A 199 -5.49 23.36 -4.40
C ASN A 199 -6.34 23.77 -3.17
N THR A 200 -6.23 23.04 -2.06
CA THR A 200 -6.87 23.38 -0.79
C THR A 200 -5.93 24.17 0.12
N SER A 201 -6.45 24.74 1.20
CA SER A 201 -5.60 25.43 2.19
C SER A 201 -4.70 24.46 2.95
N SER A 202 -3.54 24.93 3.41
CA SER A 202 -2.63 24.12 4.24
C SER A 202 -3.32 23.63 5.52
N ALA A 203 -4.25 24.40 6.09
CA ALA A 203 -5.07 23.98 7.22
C ALA A 203 -5.93 22.76 6.89
N ALA A 204 -6.57 22.73 5.71
CA ALA A 204 -7.35 21.58 5.25
C ALA A 204 -6.46 20.36 4.96
N GLN A 205 -5.26 20.57 4.41
CA GLN A 205 -4.29 19.49 4.16
C GLN A 205 -3.80 18.86 5.48
N VAL A 206 -3.50 19.70 6.49
CA VAL A 206 -3.09 19.25 7.82
C VAL A 206 -4.22 18.53 8.56
N ASP A 207 -5.44 19.08 8.51
CA ASP A 207 -6.63 18.41 9.02
C ASP A 207 -6.80 17.05 8.34
N PHE A 208 -6.65 17.01 7.01
CA PHE A 208 -6.75 15.78 6.25
C PHE A 208 -5.73 14.73 6.69
N ALA A 209 -4.46 15.10 6.76
CA ALA A 209 -3.38 14.21 7.13
C ALA A 209 -3.52 13.70 8.56
N ARG A 210 -3.96 14.55 9.50
CA ARG A 210 -4.17 14.16 10.90
C ARG A 210 -5.30 13.17 11.05
N ASP A 211 -6.44 13.41 10.41
CA ASP A 211 -7.61 12.53 10.51
C ASP A 211 -7.35 11.16 9.86
N ILE A 212 -6.76 11.13 8.66
CA ILE A 212 -6.42 9.87 7.99
C ILE A 212 -5.30 9.13 8.73
N GLY A 213 -4.26 9.82 9.16
CA GLY A 213 -3.17 9.21 9.92
C GLY A 213 -3.64 8.60 11.23
N SER A 214 -4.53 9.29 11.95
CA SER A 214 -5.14 8.77 13.19
C SER A 214 -6.00 7.54 12.93
N PHE A 215 -6.81 7.57 11.87
CA PHE A 215 -7.62 6.43 11.48
C PHE A 215 -6.76 5.23 11.07
N LEU A 216 -5.77 5.42 10.19
CA LEU A 216 -4.86 4.34 9.79
C LEU A 216 -4.15 3.73 10.99
N LYS A 217 -3.66 4.55 11.92
CA LYS A 217 -3.01 4.04 13.13
C LYS A 217 -3.94 3.18 13.99
N SER A 218 -5.26 3.45 13.96
CA SER A 218 -6.24 2.67 14.72
C SER A 218 -6.54 1.29 14.11
N ILE A 219 -6.35 1.12 12.79
CA ILE A 219 -6.65 -0.14 12.07
C ILE A 219 -5.39 -0.90 11.66
N ASP A 220 -4.26 -0.21 11.55
CA ASP A 220 -2.93 -0.74 11.27
C ASP A 220 -1.88 -0.02 12.14
N PRO A 221 -1.65 -0.50 13.37
CA PRO A 221 -0.67 0.10 14.27
C PRO A 221 0.78 -0.20 13.87
N ASN A 222 1.03 -1.06 12.89
CA ASN A 222 2.37 -1.60 12.63
C ASN A 222 3.09 -0.86 11.50
N HIS A 223 2.35 -0.37 10.49
CA HIS A 223 2.95 0.30 9.35
C HIS A 223 2.98 1.83 9.49
N PRO A 224 4.06 2.49 9.05
CA PRO A 224 4.11 3.93 8.90
C PRO A 224 3.06 4.48 7.93
N PHE A 225 2.73 5.75 8.13
CA PHE A 225 1.88 6.55 7.25
C PHE A 225 2.58 7.87 6.92
N THR A 226 2.45 8.32 5.68
CA THR A 226 2.93 9.62 5.22
C THR A 226 1.93 10.28 4.27
N VAL A 227 2.06 11.59 4.06
CA VAL A 227 1.46 12.28 2.91
C VAL A 227 2.60 13.01 2.19
N SER A 228 2.60 13.00 0.87
CA SER A 228 3.56 13.79 0.09
C SER A 228 2.95 15.10 -0.40
N PHE A 229 3.83 16.02 -0.77
CA PHE A 229 3.52 17.34 -1.32
C PHE A 229 4.43 17.59 -2.53
N THR A 230 4.00 18.40 -3.51
CA THR A 230 4.78 18.70 -4.72
C THR A 230 6.08 19.47 -4.46
N GLY A 231 6.29 19.97 -3.23
CA GLY A 231 7.46 20.77 -2.86
C GLY A 231 7.41 22.21 -3.35
N SER A 232 6.30 22.67 -3.96
CA SER A 232 6.11 24.04 -4.47
C SER A 232 5.94 25.13 -3.40
N GLY A 233 6.27 24.85 -2.13
CA GLY A 233 6.27 25.84 -1.03
C GLY A 233 4.89 26.14 -0.42
N ALA A 234 3.79 25.60 -0.94
CA ALA A 234 2.43 25.87 -0.43
C ALA A 234 1.94 24.89 0.67
N GLY A 235 2.72 23.84 0.97
CA GLY A 235 2.23 22.73 1.79
C GLY A 235 3.27 22.08 2.69
N ASN A 236 4.31 22.79 3.14
CA ASN A 236 5.19 22.22 4.17
C ASN A 236 4.55 22.52 5.54
N PRO A 237 3.89 21.54 6.22
CA PRO A 237 3.49 21.75 7.60
C PRO A 237 4.77 21.85 8.44
N SER A 238 5.04 23.06 8.92
CA SER A 238 5.95 23.32 10.04
C SER A 238 5.55 22.51 11.27
#